data_AF-U5EKP3-F1
#
_entry.id   AF-U5EKP3-F1
#
_cell.length_a   1.000
_cell.length_b   1.000
_cell.length_c   1.000
_cell.angle_alpha   90.00
_cell.angle_beta   90.00
_cell.angle_gamma   90.00
#
_symmetry.space_group_name_H-M   'P 1'
#
loop_
_entity.id
_entity.type
_entity.pdbx_description
1 polymer ?
#
loop_
_entity_poly.entity_id
_entity_poly.type
_entity_poly.pdbx_seq_one_letter_code
_entity_poly.pdbx_strand_id
1 'polypeptide(L)' 'MSSLATVAAVDTVTRHKYERLQYTGSAGVVASLEDPRLIARWHADYPGWRGEHWAFEAGTVSPGRLRPINVAVRQS' A
#
# COMPACT_ATOMS: atom_id res chain seq x y z
N MET A 1 8.05 27.72 6.95
CA MET A 1 7.30 27.51 5.69
C MET A 1 6.62 26.16 5.78
N SER A 2 5.33 26.12 6.09
CA SER A 2 4.59 24.86 6.18
C SER A 2 4.21 24.43 4.77
N SER A 3 4.85 23.38 4.25
CA SER A 3 4.39 22.71 3.04
C SER A 3 2.99 22.15 3.32
N LEU A 4 2.01 22.50 2.48
CA LEU A 4 0.72 21.82 2.47
C LEU A 4 1.02 20.36 2.09
N ALA A 5 1.08 19.48 3.09
CA ALA A 5 1.21 18.06 2.84
C ALA A 5 -0.04 17.61 2.08
N THR A 6 0.07 17.44 0.76
CA THR A 6 -0.94 16.76 -0.03
C THR A 6 -1.12 15.38 0.57
N VAL A 7 -2.23 15.17 1.26
CA VAL A 7 -2.56 13.86 1.84
C VAL A 7 -2.59 12.86 0.69
N ALA A 8 -1.69 11.88 0.74
CA ALA A 8 -1.60 10.91 -0.33
C ALA A 8 -2.78 9.94 -0.24
N ALA A 9 -3.55 9.85 -1.32
CA ALA A 9 -4.67 8.92 -1.40
C ALA A 9 -4.16 7.47 -1.39
N VAL A 10 -4.90 6.58 -0.73
CA VAL A 10 -4.60 5.15 -0.65
C VAL A 10 -5.56 4.40 -1.55
N ASP A 11 -5.02 3.65 -2.50
CA ASP A 11 -5.84 2.81 -3.34
C ASP A 11 -6.54 1.72 -2.53
N THR A 12 -7.83 1.57 -2.78
CA THR A 12 -8.59 0.41 -2.33
C THR A 12 -8.80 -0.53 -3.52
N VAL A 13 -8.27 -1.75 -3.43
CA VAL A 13 -8.40 -2.77 -4.48
C VAL A 13 -9.44 -3.82 -4.11
N THR A 14 -10.03 -4.50 -5.10
CA THR A 14 -10.90 -5.64 -4.83
C THR A 14 -10.12 -6.81 -4.25
N ARG A 15 -10.80 -7.68 -3.49
CA ARG A 15 -10.21 -8.92 -2.96
C ARG A 15 -9.57 -9.79 -4.06
N HIS A 16 -10.27 -9.96 -5.17
CA HIS A 16 -9.77 -10.74 -6.30
C HIS A 16 -8.49 -10.14 -6.93
N LYS A 17 -8.40 -8.81 -7.03
CA LYS A 17 -7.18 -8.15 -7.52
C LYS A 17 -6.02 -8.35 -6.54
N TYR A 18 -6.28 -8.25 -5.23
CA TYR A 18 -5.29 -8.50 -4.19
C TYR A 18 -4.74 -9.93 -4.26
N GLU A 19 -5.62 -10.94 -4.33
CA GLU A 19 -5.22 -12.35 -4.43
C GLU A 19 -4.34 -12.62 -5.66
N ARG A 20 -4.68 -12.02 -6.81
CA ARG A 20 -3.87 -12.13 -8.02
C ARG A 20 -2.47 -11.53 -7.84
N LEU A 21 -2.37 -10.38 -7.18
CA LEU A 21 -1.09 -9.74 -6.89
C LEU A 21 -0.29 -10.55 -5.87
N GLN A 22 -0.92 -11.14 -4.86
CA GLN A 22 -0.24 -12.03 -3.92
C GLN A 22 0.33 -13.27 -4.62
N TYR A 23 -0.44 -13.87 -5.53
CA TYR A 23 -0.01 -15.05 -6.29
C TYR A 23 1.27 -14.78 -7.10
N THR A 24 1.45 -13.55 -7.62
CA THR A 24 2.66 -13.14 -8.34
C THR A 24 3.76 -12.57 -7.43
N GLY A 25 3.57 -12.58 -6.10
CA GLY A 25 4.50 -11.97 -5.14
C GLY A 25 4.51 -10.44 -5.17
N SER A 26 3.53 -9.81 -5.84
CA SER A 26 3.42 -8.36 -6.03
C SER A 26 2.50 -7.68 -4.99
N ALA A 27 2.03 -8.41 -3.99
CA ALA A 27 1.32 -7.87 -2.83
C ALA A 27 1.46 -8.81 -1.64
N GLY A 28 1.22 -8.27 -0.43
CA GLY A 28 1.32 -9.04 0.80
C GLY A 28 0.68 -8.34 1.99
N VAL A 29 0.77 -8.98 3.14
CA VAL A 29 0.42 -8.39 4.44
C VAL A 29 1.58 -7.52 4.92
N VAL A 30 1.30 -6.41 5.61
CA VAL A 30 2.34 -5.52 6.11
C VAL A 30 3.34 -6.24 7.03
N ALA A 31 2.87 -7.26 7.76
CA ALA A 31 3.69 -8.04 8.68
C ALA A 31 4.82 -8.82 7.97
N SER A 32 4.74 -8.97 6.64
CA SER A 32 5.83 -9.55 5.85
C SER A 32 6.93 -8.53 5.50
N LEU A 33 6.75 -7.25 5.82
CA LEU A 33 7.76 -6.22 5.64
C LEU A 33 8.63 -6.13 6.90
N GLU A 34 9.94 -6.29 6.74
CA GLU A 34 10.89 -6.29 7.87
C GLU A 34 11.29 -4.88 8.33
N ASP A 35 10.86 -3.83 7.60
CA ASP A 35 11.23 -2.44 7.91
C ASP A 35 10.10 -1.68 8.65
N PRO A 36 10.19 -1.54 9.99
CA PRO A 36 9.19 -0.80 10.76
C PRO A 36 9.20 0.71 10.48
N ARG A 37 10.31 1.28 9.98
CA ARG A 37 10.39 2.71 9.65
C ARG A 37 9.58 3.03 8.42
N LEU A 38 9.57 2.13 7.43
CA LEU A 38 8.70 2.23 6.26
C LEU A 38 7.22 2.25 6.66
N ILE A 39 6.82 1.35 7.55
CA ILE A 39 5.44 1.24 8.04
C ILE A 39 5.02 2.52 8.78
N ALA A 40 5.87 3.01 9.69
CA ALA A 40 5.61 4.25 10.42
C ALA A 40 5.48 5.46 9.47
N ARG A 41 6.33 5.53 8.45
CA ARG A 41 6.24 6.57 7.42
C ARG A 41 4.93 6.46 6.63
N TRP A 42 4.51 5.27 6.23
CA TRP A 42 3.23 5.12 5.52
C TRP A 42 2.03 5.54 6.37
N HIS A 43 2.03 5.28 7.68
CA HIS A 43 0.98 5.81 8.56
C HIS A 43 0.92 7.35 8.58
N ALA A 44 2.07 8.03 8.50
CA ALA A 44 2.13 9.49 8.46
C ALA A 44 1.71 10.04 7.08
N ASP A 45 2.20 9.43 6.00
CA ASP A 45 2.02 9.91 4.62
C ASP A 45 0.61 9.55 4.07
N TYR A 46 0.01 8.47 4.57
CA TYR A 46 -1.23 7.87 4.06
C TYR A 46 -2.25 7.59 5.19
N PRO A 47 -2.89 8.62 5.76
CA PRO A 47 -3.82 8.47 6.89
C PRO A 47 -5.06 7.63 6.58
N GLY A 48 -5.40 7.43 5.30
CA GLY A 48 -6.49 6.53 4.87
C GLY A 48 -6.11 5.05 4.80
N TRP A 49 -4.85 4.69 5.04
CA TRP A 49 -4.37 3.32 4.99
C TRP A 49 -4.70 2.58 6.29
N ARG A 50 -5.22 1.36 6.18
CA ARG A 50 -5.60 0.52 7.33
C ARG A 50 -4.40 -0.16 8.01
N GLY A 51 -3.21 -0.04 7.45
CA GLY A 51 -2.01 -0.65 8.04
C GLY A 51 -1.89 -2.15 7.81
N GLU A 52 -2.62 -2.73 6.85
CA GLU A 52 -2.72 -4.19 6.72
C GLU A 52 -1.98 -4.75 5.51
N HIS A 53 -1.99 -4.03 4.38
CA HIS A 53 -1.61 -4.60 3.09
C HIS A 53 -0.69 -3.67 2.29
N TRP A 54 0.19 -4.27 1.51
CA TRP A 54 1.07 -3.59 0.56
C TRP A 54 0.92 -4.19 -0.84
N ALA A 55 1.26 -3.39 -1.85
CA ALA A 55 1.44 -3.85 -3.22
C ALA A 55 2.74 -3.28 -3.81
N PHE A 56 3.30 -3.99 -4.78
CA PHE A 56 4.37 -3.51 -5.62
C PHE A 56 3.77 -2.81 -6.85
N GLU A 57 4.24 -1.60 -7.11
CA GLU A 57 3.95 -0.85 -8.31
C GLU A 57 5.20 -0.83 -9.18
N ALA A 58 5.12 -1.50 -10.33
CA ALA A 58 6.20 -1.47 -11.30
C ALA A 58 6.36 -0.04 -11.83
N GLY A 59 7.57 0.50 -11.72
CA GLY A 59 7.91 1.75 -12.37
C GLY A 59 8.24 1.49 -13.84
N THR A 60 7.85 2.42 -14.71
CA THR A 60 8.22 2.37 -16.14
C THR A 60 9.59 2.99 -16.40
N VAL A 61 9.97 4.00 -15.60
CA VAL A 61 11.23 4.78 -15.73
C VAL A 61 12.07 4.74 -14.45
N SER A 62 11.51 4.24 -13.35
CA SER A 62 12.19 4.08 -12.06
C SER A 62 12.06 2.62 -11.59
N PRO A 63 12.94 2.15 -10.68
CA PRO A 63 12.72 0.90 -9.99
C PRO A 63 11.31 0.89 -9.39
N GLY A 64 10.59 -0.23 -9.52
CA GLY A 64 9.27 -0.33 -8.92
C GLY A 64 9.34 -0.14 -7.41
N ARG A 65 8.23 0.33 -6.83
CA ARG A 65 8.15 0.70 -5.42
C ARG A 65 7.07 -0.07 -4.70
N LEU A 66 7.30 -0.35 -3.43
CA LEU A 66 6.24 -0.78 -2.53
C LEU A 66 5.35 0.42 -2.21
N ARG A 67 4.04 0.16 -2.06
CA ARG A 67 3.06 1.17 -1.67
C ARG A 67 2.00 0.57 -0.74
N PRO A 68 1.41 1.39 0.15
CA PRO A 68 0.29 0.96 0.96
C PRO A 68 -0.96 0.79 0.09
N ILE A 69 -1.74 -0.25 0.36
CA ILE A 69 -3.07 -0.47 -0.23
C ILE A 69 -4.08 -0.86 0.83
N ASN A 70 -5.34 -0.55 0.57
CA ASN A 70 -6.48 -1.15 1.26
C ASN A 70 -7.08 -2.23 0.38
N VAL A 71 -7.74 -3.21 0.99
CA VAL A 71 -8.54 -4.19 0.25
C VAL A 71 -10.00 -4.00 0.62
N ALA A 72 -10.85 -3.90 -0.40
CA ALA A 72 -12.29 -3.73 -0.24
C ALA A 72 -12.86 -4.87 0.60
N VAL A 73 -13.71 -4.51 1.56
CA VAL A 73 -14.52 -5.47 2.30
C VAL A 73 -15.60 -5.96 1.34
N ARG A 74 -15.93 -7.26 1.35
CA ARG A 74 -17.12 -7.74 0.63
C ARG A 74 -18.32 -6.97 1.18
N GLN A 75 -19.07 -6.30 0.31
CA GLN A 75 -20.41 -5.85 0.65
C GLN A 75 -21.24 -7.13 0.79
N SER A 76 -21.66 -7.43 2.02
CA SER A 76 -22.61 -8.49 2.36
C SER A 76 -23.98 -8.17 1.81
#